data_AF-A0A259SAM5-F1
#
_entry.id   AF-A0A259SAM5-F1
#
_cell.length_a   1.000
_cell.length_b   1.000
_cell.length_c   1.000
_cell.angle_alpha   90.00
_cell.angle_beta   90.00
_cell.angle_gamma   90.00
#
_symmetry.space_group_name_H-M   'P 1'
#
loop_
_entity.id
_entity.type
_entity.pdbx_description
1 polymer ?
#
loop_
_entity_poly.entity_id
_entity_poly.type
_entity_poly.pdbx_seq_one_letter_code
_entity_poly.pdbx_strand_id
1 'polypeptide(L)'
;MEMLLLGIVVLLVAQSAYADGGGPLLLLMNFMLFTYGQVWILLSETLVFKKVFPASPTSAVIKWVVLANLASTLVGALLAPLVWAAVFGLLGHSLWDNEIGKWLFAIGTWIAGDNSPHPNVAIGVSMVGFILTFFLTVYIEKRVYVKAISKNELPVAESLLSRCYLANGISYAGLVLLFLMFTDW
;
A
#
# COMPACT_ATOMS: atom_id res chain seq x y z
N MET A 1 17.36 -6.37 -24.66
CA MET A 1 18.24 -5.18 -24.84
C MET A 1 17.66 -3.96 -24.13
N GLU A 2 16.36 -3.69 -24.26
CA GLU A 2 15.66 -2.57 -23.61
C GLU A 2 15.65 -2.64 -22.07
N MET A 3 15.43 -3.82 -21.47
CA MET A 3 15.51 -4.03 -20.01
C MET A 3 16.91 -3.80 -19.43
N LEU A 4 17.95 -4.07 -20.21
CA LEU A 4 19.35 -3.86 -19.82
C LEU A 4 19.68 -2.37 -19.87
N LEU A 5 19.17 -1.66 -20.88
CA LEU A 5 19.30 -0.21 -21.02
C LEU A 5 18.57 0.52 -19.89
N LEU A 6 17.37 0.06 -19.52
CA LEU A 6 16.61 0.60 -18.39
C LEU A 6 17.37 0.37 -17.07
N GLY A 7 17.93 -0.82 -16.87
CA GLY A 7 18.76 -1.12 -15.70
C GLY A 7 20.01 -0.24 -15.60
N ILE A 8 20.67 0.03 -16.74
CA ILE A 8 21.85 0.92 -16.80
C ILE A 8 21.44 2.38 -16.55
N VAL A 9 20.32 2.85 -17.08
CA VAL A 9 19.80 4.21 -16.82
C VAL A 9 19.42 4.38 -15.35
N VAL A 10 18.76 3.39 -14.74
CA VAL A 10 18.44 3.38 -13.30
C VAL A 10 19.72 3.40 -12.46
N LEU A 11 20.74 2.62 -12.82
CA LEU A 11 22.03 2.61 -12.13
C LEU A 11 22.82 3.92 -12.29
N LEU A 12 22.71 4.59 -13.44
CA LEU A 12 23.39 5.86 -13.69
C LEU A 12 22.70 7.04 -12.99
N VAL A 13 21.36 7.06 -12.97
CA VAL A 13 20.56 8.01 -12.17
C VAL A 13 20.79 7.75 -10.66
N ALA A 14 21.08 6.50 -10.30
CA ALA A 14 21.39 6.12 -8.94
C ALA A 14 22.76 6.60 -8.42
N GLN A 15 23.67 7.03 -9.31
CA GLN A 15 24.94 7.61 -8.89
C GLN A 15 24.92 9.13 -8.80
N SER A 16 24.01 9.80 -9.51
CA SER A 16 23.91 11.27 -9.50
C SER A 16 23.13 11.85 -8.30
N ALA A 17 22.40 11.03 -7.55
CA ALA A 17 21.69 11.45 -6.33
C ALA A 17 22.48 11.14 -5.03
N TYR A 18 23.78 10.86 -5.14
CA TYR A 18 24.68 10.68 -3.99
C TYR A 18 25.09 11.99 -3.31
N ALA A 19 24.71 13.15 -3.87
CA ALA A 19 25.15 14.45 -3.37
C ALA A 19 24.33 15.00 -2.18
N ASP A 20 23.10 14.53 -1.92
CA ASP A 20 22.25 15.03 -0.80
C ASP A 20 21.27 13.96 -0.27
N GLY A 21 21.79 12.84 0.25
CA GLY A 21 21.02 11.91 1.09
C GLY A 21 20.34 10.73 0.36
N GLY A 22 21.03 9.60 0.29
CA GLY A 22 20.47 8.23 0.26
C GLY A 22 19.51 7.79 -0.88
N GLY A 23 19.07 8.70 -1.74
CA GLY A 23 17.89 8.54 -2.60
C GLY A 23 17.87 7.26 -3.45
N PRO A 24 18.97 6.87 -4.11
CA PRO A 24 18.92 5.73 -5.03
C PRO A 24 18.99 4.36 -4.39
N LEU A 25 19.74 4.22 -3.31
CA LEU A 25 19.78 2.98 -2.54
C LEU A 25 18.45 2.79 -1.80
N LEU A 26 17.87 3.87 -1.27
CA LEU A 26 16.52 3.86 -0.68
C LEU A 26 15.46 3.52 -1.73
N LEU A 27 15.52 4.09 -2.94
CA LEU A 27 14.61 3.74 -4.03
C LEU A 27 14.75 2.27 -4.44
N LEU A 28 15.97 1.75 -4.54
CA LEU A 28 16.22 0.35 -4.87
C LEU A 28 15.74 -0.59 -3.75
N MET A 29 16.02 -0.27 -2.49
CA MET A 29 15.56 -1.03 -1.33
C MET A 29 14.03 -1.01 -1.21
N ASN A 30 13.41 0.16 -1.40
CA ASN A 30 11.94 0.29 -1.43
C ASN A 30 11.35 -0.48 -2.61
N PHE A 31 11.99 -0.47 -3.77
CA PHE A 31 11.54 -1.25 -4.93
C PHE A 31 11.63 -2.77 -4.67
N MET A 32 12.72 -3.24 -4.06
CA MET A 32 12.87 -4.65 -3.70
C MET A 32 11.86 -5.06 -2.64
N LEU A 33 11.73 -4.29 -1.56
CA LEU A 33 10.74 -4.54 -0.50
C LEU A 33 9.31 -4.52 -1.07
N PHE A 34 9.02 -3.59 -1.97
CA PHE A 34 7.75 -3.55 -2.70
C PHE A 34 7.55 -4.82 -3.53
N THR A 35 8.54 -5.24 -4.32
CA THR A 35 8.44 -6.43 -5.18
C THR A 35 8.25 -7.71 -4.36
N TYR A 36 9.05 -7.93 -3.32
CA TYR A 36 8.90 -9.07 -2.41
C TYR A 36 7.55 -9.03 -1.69
N GLY A 37 7.13 -7.85 -1.24
CA GLY A 37 5.83 -7.63 -0.63
C GLY A 37 4.68 -8.02 -1.56
N GLN A 38 4.71 -7.57 -2.82
CA GLN A 38 3.70 -7.92 -3.82
C GLN A 38 3.65 -9.42 -4.08
N VAL A 39 4.79 -10.09 -4.22
CA VAL A 39 4.83 -11.55 -4.39
C VAL A 39 4.24 -12.26 -3.17
N TRP A 40 4.59 -11.82 -1.95
CA TRP A 40 4.04 -12.37 -0.71
C TRP A 40 2.53 -12.21 -0.61
N ILE A 41 2.03 -11.01 -0.93
CA ILE A 41 0.58 -10.72 -0.93
C ILE A 41 -0.14 -11.62 -1.93
N LEU A 42 0.32 -11.68 -3.18
CA LEU A 42 -0.30 -12.51 -4.21
C LEU A 42 -0.32 -13.99 -3.81
N LEU A 43 0.77 -14.51 -3.24
CA LEU A 43 0.84 -15.90 -2.79
C LEU A 43 -0.10 -16.18 -1.62
N SER A 44 -0.03 -15.38 -0.56
CA SER A 44 -0.83 -15.58 0.66
C SER A 44 -2.33 -15.45 0.39
N GLU A 45 -2.75 -14.44 -0.38
CA GLU A 45 -4.15 -14.28 -0.78
C GLU A 45 -4.62 -15.42 -1.68
N THR A 46 -3.81 -15.82 -2.67
CA THR A 46 -4.18 -16.94 -3.55
C THR A 46 -4.40 -18.21 -2.75
N LEU A 47 -3.55 -18.50 -1.75
CA LEU A 47 -3.71 -19.67 -0.88
C LEU A 47 -4.98 -19.61 -0.04
N VAL A 48 -5.34 -18.43 0.49
CA VAL A 48 -6.57 -18.25 1.25
C VAL A 48 -7.80 -18.40 0.35
N PHE A 49 -7.83 -17.72 -0.79
CA PHE A 49 -8.99 -17.70 -1.68
C PHE A 49 -9.16 -18.98 -2.50
N LYS A 50 -8.09 -19.74 -2.75
CA LYS A 50 -8.21 -21.06 -3.38
C LYS A 50 -8.96 -22.05 -2.50
N LYS A 51 -8.88 -21.91 -1.17
CA LYS A 51 -9.71 -22.69 -0.22
C LYS A 51 -11.17 -22.28 -0.22
N VAL A 52 -11.45 -21.01 -0.54
CA VAL A 52 -12.83 -20.49 -0.65
C VAL A 52 -13.47 -20.90 -1.97
N PHE A 53 -12.69 -20.93 -3.06
CA PHE A 53 -13.14 -21.31 -4.40
C PHE A 53 -12.42 -22.57 -4.91
N PRO A 54 -12.64 -23.74 -4.28
CA PRO A 54 -11.93 -24.95 -4.65
C PRO A 54 -12.22 -25.39 -6.09
N ALA A 55 -13.44 -25.15 -6.58
CA ALA A 55 -13.87 -25.49 -7.94
C ALA A 55 -13.28 -24.59 -9.03
N SER A 56 -12.85 -23.36 -8.69
CA SER A 56 -12.29 -22.44 -9.68
C SER A 56 -10.83 -22.79 -10.01
N PRO A 57 -10.39 -22.70 -11.28
CA PRO A 57 -8.98 -22.96 -11.60
C PRO A 57 -8.07 -21.94 -10.90
N THR A 58 -6.88 -22.37 -10.50
CA THR A 58 -5.92 -21.52 -9.77
C THR A 58 -5.59 -20.24 -10.55
N SER A 59 -5.52 -20.32 -11.88
CA SER A 59 -5.30 -19.15 -12.75
C SER A 59 -6.41 -18.10 -12.65
N ALA A 60 -7.67 -18.50 -12.46
CA ALA A 60 -8.78 -17.58 -12.25
C ALA A 60 -8.70 -16.90 -10.88
N VAL A 61 -8.35 -17.65 -9.83
CA VAL A 61 -8.16 -17.11 -8.48
C VAL A 61 -7.02 -16.09 -8.46
N ILE A 62 -5.87 -16.43 -9.05
CA ILE A 62 -4.74 -15.50 -9.19
C ILE A 62 -5.17 -14.22 -9.90
N LYS A 63 -5.94 -14.33 -11.00
CA LYS A 63 -6.44 -13.16 -11.73
C LYS A 63 -7.32 -12.26 -10.84
N TRP A 64 -8.19 -12.84 -10.01
CA TRP A 64 -9.01 -12.05 -9.09
C TRP A 64 -8.19 -11.39 -8.00
N VAL A 65 -7.22 -12.10 -7.43
CA VAL A 65 -6.29 -11.58 -6.42
C VAL A 65 -5.47 -10.42 -6.98
N VAL A 66 -4.92 -10.56 -8.20
CA VAL A 66 -4.20 -9.49 -8.89
C VAL A 66 -5.09 -8.27 -9.12
N LEU A 67 -6.33 -8.47 -9.56
CA LEU A 67 -7.27 -7.36 -9.78
C LEU A 67 -7.66 -6.67 -8.46
N ALA A 68 -7.87 -7.44 -7.40
CA ALA A 68 -8.20 -6.93 -6.07
C ALA A 68 -7.05 -6.07 -5.55
N ASN A 69 -5.82 -6.58 -5.59
CA ASN A 69 -4.61 -5.89 -5.18
C ASN A 69 -4.28 -4.65 -6.02
N LEU A 70 -4.46 -4.73 -7.34
CA LEU A 70 -4.27 -3.57 -8.21
C LEU A 70 -5.29 -2.48 -7.88
N ALA A 71 -6.56 -2.84 -7.68
CA ALA A 71 -7.61 -1.87 -7.34
C ALA A 71 -7.37 -1.24 -5.95
N SER A 72 -7.05 -2.04 -4.94
CA SER A 72 -6.76 -1.54 -3.60
C SER A 72 -5.49 -0.69 -3.56
N THR A 73 -4.44 -1.06 -4.30
CA THR A 73 -3.21 -0.26 -4.43
C THR A 73 -3.49 1.07 -5.14
N LEU A 74 -4.22 1.09 -6.25
CA LEU A 74 -4.54 2.34 -6.95
C LEU A 74 -5.36 3.29 -6.06
N VAL A 75 -6.33 2.78 -5.33
CA VAL A 75 -7.14 3.64 -4.44
C VAL A 75 -6.35 4.04 -3.19
N GLY A 76 -5.65 3.10 -2.56
CA GLY A 76 -4.95 3.30 -1.29
C GLY A 76 -3.65 4.06 -1.42
N ALA A 77 -2.88 3.85 -2.49
CA ALA A 77 -1.57 4.49 -2.70
C ALA A 77 -1.64 5.78 -3.52
N LEU A 78 -2.65 5.96 -4.40
CA LEU A 78 -2.81 7.20 -5.16
C LEU A 78 -3.97 8.04 -4.66
N LEU A 79 -5.20 7.51 -4.64
CA LEU A 79 -6.37 8.36 -4.38
C LEU A 79 -6.47 8.81 -2.92
N ALA A 80 -6.22 7.92 -1.95
CA ALA A 80 -6.35 8.26 -0.55
C ALA A 80 -5.35 9.35 -0.10
N PRO A 81 -4.04 9.28 -0.45
CA PRO A 81 -3.09 10.36 -0.13
C PRO A 81 -3.45 11.68 -0.80
N LEU A 82 -3.90 11.67 -2.06
CA LEU A 82 -4.32 12.88 -2.77
C LEU A 82 -5.54 13.54 -2.13
N VAL A 83 -6.54 12.74 -1.73
CA VAL A 83 -7.72 13.24 -1.01
C VAL A 83 -7.31 13.80 0.34
N TRP A 84 -6.41 13.13 1.07
CA TRP A 84 -5.92 13.64 2.34
C TRP A 84 -5.18 14.96 2.18
N ALA A 85 -4.30 15.05 1.19
CA ALA A 85 -3.56 16.27 0.91
C ALA A 85 -4.48 17.41 0.51
N ALA A 86 -5.50 17.14 -0.31
CA ALA A 86 -6.50 18.14 -0.68
C ALA A 86 -7.31 18.60 0.53
N VAL A 87 -7.88 17.69 1.31
CA VAL A 87 -8.76 18.05 2.45
C VAL A 87 -7.97 18.78 3.54
N PHE A 88 -6.89 18.19 4.02
CA PHE A 88 -6.15 18.76 5.14
C PHE A 88 -5.22 19.90 4.74
N GLY A 89 -4.67 19.88 3.52
CA GLY A 89 -3.91 21.00 2.97
C GLY A 89 -4.78 22.25 2.78
N LEU A 90 -5.97 22.12 2.19
CA LEU A 90 -6.87 23.26 1.97
C LEU A 90 -7.46 23.80 3.29
N LEU A 91 -7.92 22.90 4.18
CA LEU A 91 -8.44 23.31 5.49
C LEU A 91 -7.34 23.94 6.35
N GLY A 92 -6.14 23.36 6.34
CA GLY A 92 -4.99 23.88 7.07
C GLY A 92 -4.54 25.26 6.57
N HIS A 93 -4.52 25.47 5.25
CA HIS A 93 -4.22 26.77 4.65
C HIS A 93 -5.23 27.84 5.07
N SER A 94 -6.52 27.51 5.08
CA SER A 94 -7.59 28.45 5.49
C SER A 94 -7.54 28.84 6.98
N LEU A 95 -6.84 28.06 7.80
CA LEU A 95 -6.74 28.24 9.25
C LEU A 95 -5.30 28.53 9.70
N TRP A 96 -4.40 28.88 8.77
CA TRP A 96 -2.95 28.95 9.00
C TRP A 96 -2.51 29.86 10.16
N ASP A 97 -3.30 30.89 10.45
CA ASP A 97 -3.04 31.85 11.53
C ASP A 97 -3.18 31.22 12.93
N ASN A 98 -3.80 30.04 13.05
CA ASN A 98 -3.90 29.30 14.30
C ASN A 98 -3.05 28.02 14.27
N GLU A 99 -2.64 27.56 15.44
CA GLU A 99 -1.82 26.35 15.58
C GLU A 99 -2.49 25.13 14.95
N ILE A 100 -3.82 25.02 15.05
CA ILE A 100 -4.61 23.92 14.46
C ILE A 100 -4.47 23.87 12.93
N GLY A 101 -4.46 25.02 12.25
CA GLY A 101 -4.30 25.09 10.80
C GLY A 101 -2.91 24.67 10.35
N LYS A 102 -1.87 25.04 11.11
CA LYS A 102 -0.50 24.55 10.89
C LYS A 102 -0.42 23.02 11.04
N TRP A 103 -1.09 22.46 12.06
CA TRP A 103 -1.20 21.01 12.26
C TRP A 103 -1.90 20.31 11.09
N LEU A 104 -3.06 20.81 10.66
CA LEU A 104 -3.82 20.23 9.56
C LEU A 104 -3.04 20.30 8.24
N PHE A 105 -2.40 21.45 7.96
CA PHE A 105 -1.60 21.60 6.76
C PHE A 105 -0.39 20.65 6.77
N ALA A 106 0.29 20.49 7.91
CA ALA A 106 1.40 19.55 8.05
C ALA A 106 0.94 18.10 7.81
N ILE A 107 -0.22 17.71 8.33
CA ILE A 107 -0.83 16.40 8.08
C ILE A 107 -1.15 16.18 6.59
N GLY A 108 -1.67 17.21 5.92
CA GLY A 108 -2.03 17.14 4.51
C GLY A 108 -0.83 17.16 3.55
N THR A 109 0.27 17.80 3.93
CA THR A 109 1.37 18.08 2.98
C THR A 109 2.68 17.35 3.29
N TRP A 110 2.86 16.84 4.52
CA TRP A 110 4.09 16.20 4.94
C TRP A 110 3.89 14.75 5.38
N ILE A 111 4.27 13.85 4.48
CA ILE A 111 4.60 12.47 4.83
C ILE A 111 6.14 12.38 4.80
N ALA A 112 6.73 12.38 6.01
CA ALA A 112 8.11 12.04 6.35
C ALA A 112 9.26 12.72 5.55
N GLY A 113 9.87 13.73 6.19
CA GLY A 113 11.26 14.13 5.97
C GLY A 113 11.87 14.62 7.28
N ASP A 114 13.21 14.60 7.38
CA ASP A 114 14.02 14.92 8.56
C ASP A 114 13.78 16.33 9.15
N ASN A 115 12.98 17.16 8.48
CA ASN A 115 12.65 18.53 8.85
C ASN A 115 11.20 18.74 9.32
N SER A 116 10.47 17.67 9.67
CA SER A 116 9.12 17.83 10.24
C SER A 116 9.20 18.56 11.59
N PRO A 117 8.48 19.68 11.79
CA PRO A 117 8.44 20.43 13.05
C PRO A 117 7.79 19.61 14.17
N HIS A 118 7.05 18.54 13.81
CA HIS A 118 6.30 17.72 14.75
C HIS A 118 6.35 16.21 14.40
N PRO A 119 7.49 15.55 14.65
CA PRO A 119 7.69 14.14 14.26
C PRO A 119 6.71 13.18 14.94
N ASN A 120 6.36 13.40 16.21
CA ASN A 120 5.42 12.54 16.94
C ASN A 120 4.02 12.52 16.33
N VAL A 121 3.57 13.66 15.79
CA VAL A 121 2.25 13.74 15.13
C VAL A 121 2.31 13.12 13.75
N ALA A 122 3.41 13.29 13.00
CA ALA A 122 3.60 12.60 11.73
C ALA A 122 3.56 11.08 11.90
N ILE A 123 4.15 10.53 12.97
CA ILE A 123 4.05 9.12 13.33
C ILE A 123 2.59 8.74 13.63
N GLY A 124 1.90 9.48 14.52
CA GLY A 124 0.52 9.18 14.89
C GLY A 124 -0.45 9.21 13.68
N VAL A 125 -0.28 10.19 12.81
CA VAL A 125 -1.05 10.34 11.56
C VAL A 125 -0.74 9.20 10.59
N SER A 126 0.51 8.79 10.47
CA SER A 126 0.89 7.64 9.64
C SER A 126 0.29 6.33 10.16
N MET A 127 0.23 6.14 11.49
CA MET A 127 -0.42 4.97 12.11
C MET A 127 -1.92 4.95 11.86
N VAL A 128 -2.61 6.09 12.07
CA VAL A 128 -4.04 6.21 11.74
C VAL A 128 -4.26 5.99 10.25
N GLY A 129 -3.38 6.56 9.42
CA GLY A 129 -3.35 6.39 7.98
C GLY A 129 -3.32 4.93 7.56
N PHE A 130 -2.38 4.18 8.12
CA PHE A 130 -2.19 2.76 7.92
C PHE A 130 -3.41 1.92 8.32
N ILE A 131 -4.03 2.23 9.47
CA ILE A 131 -5.24 1.53 9.92
C ILE A 131 -6.40 1.78 8.94
N LEU A 132 -6.59 3.03 8.52
CA LEU A 132 -7.66 3.39 7.58
C LEU A 132 -7.44 2.77 6.19
N THR A 133 -6.22 2.77 5.68
CA THR A 133 -5.90 2.14 4.40
C THR A 133 -6.04 0.62 4.45
N PHE A 134 -5.76 -0.02 5.59
CA PHE A 134 -6.07 -1.45 5.79
C PHE A 134 -7.58 -1.73 5.64
N PHE A 135 -8.43 -0.98 6.34
CA PHE A 135 -9.89 -1.17 6.23
C PHE A 135 -10.41 -0.85 4.83
N LEU A 136 -9.87 0.19 4.20
CA LEU A 136 -10.21 0.56 2.83
C LEU A 136 -9.81 -0.53 1.83
N THR A 137 -8.62 -1.13 2.01
CA THR A 137 -8.13 -2.27 1.22
C THR A 137 -9.10 -3.44 1.32
N VAL A 138 -9.41 -3.90 2.53
CA VAL A 138 -10.36 -4.99 2.77
C VAL A 138 -11.72 -4.71 2.12
N TYR A 139 -12.21 -3.47 2.21
CA TYR A 139 -13.47 -3.07 1.61
C TYR A 139 -13.46 -3.15 0.08
N ILE A 140 -12.41 -2.62 -0.56
CA ILE A 140 -12.25 -2.62 -2.02
C ILE A 140 -12.12 -4.04 -2.54
N GLU A 141 -11.27 -4.85 -1.92
CA GLU A 141 -11.05 -6.22 -2.33
C GLU A 141 -12.32 -7.05 -2.22
N LYS A 142 -13.07 -6.91 -1.12
CA LYS A 142 -14.39 -7.53 -0.99
C LYS A 142 -15.29 -7.17 -2.16
N ARG A 143 -15.33 -5.90 -2.59
CA ARG A 143 -16.15 -5.47 -3.74
C ARG A 143 -15.69 -6.14 -5.04
N VAL A 144 -14.38 -6.24 -5.26
CA VAL A 144 -13.82 -6.94 -6.43
C VAL A 144 -14.18 -8.42 -6.41
N TYR A 145 -14.03 -9.09 -5.27
CA TYR A 145 -14.36 -10.51 -5.12
C TYR A 145 -15.86 -10.76 -5.28
N VAL A 146 -16.73 -9.95 -4.69
CA VAL A 146 -18.20 -10.06 -4.89
C VAL A 146 -18.55 -9.96 -6.36
N LYS A 147 -17.96 -9.00 -7.09
CA LYS A 147 -18.18 -8.84 -8.53
C LYS A 147 -17.66 -10.04 -9.35
N ALA A 148 -16.54 -10.62 -8.94
CA ALA A 148 -16.02 -11.83 -9.57
C ALA A 148 -16.92 -13.05 -9.32
N ILE A 149 -17.38 -13.24 -8.08
CA ILE A 149 -18.32 -14.31 -7.69
C ILE A 149 -19.62 -14.19 -8.51
N SER A 150 -20.21 -12.99 -8.55
CA SER A 150 -21.47 -12.77 -9.27
C SER A 150 -21.32 -13.00 -10.78
N LYS A 151 -20.19 -12.61 -11.37
CA LYS A 151 -19.91 -12.79 -12.80
C LYS A 151 -19.71 -14.26 -13.19
N ASN A 152 -19.21 -15.09 -12.27
CA ASN A 152 -18.90 -16.49 -12.51
C ASN A 152 -19.93 -17.45 -11.87
N GLU A 153 -21.09 -16.92 -11.44
CA GLU A 153 -22.19 -17.70 -10.84
C GLU A 153 -21.74 -18.60 -9.67
N LEU A 154 -20.75 -18.13 -8.90
CA LEU A 154 -20.22 -18.86 -7.77
C LEU A 154 -21.12 -18.63 -6.53
N PRO A 155 -21.23 -19.62 -5.62
CA PRO A 155 -21.93 -19.41 -4.37
C PRO A 155 -21.20 -18.33 -3.54
N VAL A 156 -21.97 -17.38 -3.01
CA VAL A 156 -21.43 -16.35 -2.13
C VAL A 156 -21.02 -17.03 -0.82
N ALA A 157 -19.72 -17.10 -0.56
CA ALA A 157 -19.22 -17.59 0.71
C ALA A 157 -19.62 -16.61 1.82
N GLU A 158 -20.43 -17.06 2.79
CA GLU A 158 -20.85 -16.26 3.96
C GLU A 158 -19.66 -15.65 4.72
N SER A 159 -18.47 -16.25 4.60
CA SER A 159 -17.24 -15.79 5.25
C SER A 159 -16.36 -14.84 4.41
N LEU A 160 -16.80 -14.31 3.26
CA LEU A 160 -15.90 -13.58 2.35
C LEU A 160 -15.18 -12.40 3.01
N LEU A 161 -15.90 -11.61 3.82
CA LEU A 161 -15.30 -10.48 4.56
C LEU A 161 -14.24 -10.96 5.55
N SER A 162 -14.53 -12.01 6.33
CA SER A 162 -13.56 -12.60 7.27
C SER A 162 -12.32 -13.15 6.56
N ARG A 163 -12.47 -13.66 5.34
CA ARG A 163 -11.36 -14.14 4.51
C ARG A 163 -10.51 -13.00 3.97
N CYS A 164 -11.11 -11.88 3.56
CA CYS A 164 -10.37 -10.66 3.22
C CYS A 164 -9.56 -10.17 4.42
N TYR A 165 -10.15 -10.10 5.61
CA TYR A 165 -9.43 -9.72 6.83
C TYR A 165 -8.29 -10.66 7.16
N LEU A 166 -8.52 -11.98 7.08
CA LEU A 166 -7.47 -12.98 7.33
C LEU A 166 -6.32 -12.84 6.34
N ALA A 167 -6.63 -12.73 5.04
CA ALA A 167 -5.61 -12.65 4.00
C ALA A 167 -4.78 -11.37 4.13
N ASN A 168 -5.45 -10.22 4.30
CA ASN A 168 -4.76 -8.95 4.56
C ASN A 168 -3.97 -8.97 5.86
N GLY A 169 -4.49 -9.60 6.93
CA GLY A 169 -3.77 -9.76 8.19
C GLY A 169 -2.47 -10.55 8.03
N ILE A 170 -2.50 -11.66 7.27
CA ILE A 170 -1.31 -12.46 6.94
C ILE A 170 -0.33 -11.65 6.08
N SER A 171 -0.84 -10.95 5.07
CA SER A 171 -0.03 -10.08 4.20
C SER A 171 0.70 -9.00 5.01
N TYR A 172 -0.02 -8.27 5.85
CA TYR A 172 0.52 -7.18 6.66
C TYR A 172 1.46 -7.68 7.75
N ALA A 173 1.14 -8.80 8.41
CA ALA A 173 2.06 -9.43 9.37
C ALA A 173 3.37 -9.88 8.70
N GLY A 174 3.28 -10.47 7.50
CA GLY A 174 4.45 -10.85 6.72
C GLY A 174 5.28 -9.64 6.27
N LEU A 175 4.63 -8.53 5.87
CA LEU A 175 5.31 -7.27 5.55
C LEU A 175 6.04 -6.68 6.76
N VAL A 176 5.43 -6.71 7.95
CA VAL A 176 6.07 -6.27 9.19
C VAL A 176 7.29 -7.14 9.51
N LEU A 177 7.18 -8.47 9.39
CA LEU A 177 8.31 -9.37 9.60
C LEU A 177 9.44 -9.13 8.59
N LEU A 178 9.10 -8.95 7.30
CA LEU A 178 10.08 -8.58 6.27
C LEU A 178 10.78 -7.27 6.63
N PHE A 179 10.02 -6.25 7.02
CA PHE A 179 10.57 -4.96 7.44
C PHE A 179 11.55 -5.14 8.62
N LEU A 180 11.17 -5.89 9.65
CA LEU A 180 12.04 -6.18 10.80
C LEU A 180 13.30 -6.96 10.42
N MET A 181 13.25 -7.82 9.40
CA MET A 181 14.43 -8.56 8.92
C MET A 181 15.40 -7.70 8.10
N PHE A 182 14.91 -6.64 7.45
CA PHE A 182 15.74 -5.74 6.64
C PHE A 182 16.15 -4.46 7.38
N THR A 183 15.66 -4.26 8.60
CA THR A 183 16.07 -3.17 9.48
C THR A 183 16.99 -3.72 10.55
N ASP A 184 18.29 -3.77 10.23
CA ASP A 184 19.33 -3.94 11.25
C ASP A 184 19.28 -2.70 12.16
N TRP A 185 18.97 -2.90 13.44
CA TRP A 185 19.15 -1.90 14.50
C TRP A 185 20.60 -1.95 15.01
#